data_AF-A0AA88A6S9-F1
#
_entry.id   AF-A0AA88A6S9-F1
#
_cell.length_a   1.000
_cell.length_b   1.000
_cell.length_c   1.000
_cell.angle_alpha   90.00
_cell.angle_beta   90.00
_cell.angle_gamma   90.00
#
_symmetry.space_group_name_H-M   'P 1'
#
loop_
_entity.id
_entity.type
_entity.pdbx_description
1 polymer ?
#
loop_
_entity_poly.entity_id
_entity_poly.type
_entity_poly.pdbx_seq_one_letter_code
_entity_poly.pdbx_strand_id
1 'polypeptide(L)'
;MASSLLRRKVSTLGVSRLVHGITQPFPLLLESKNEALVSVSNAMRQFSASSRYTNLDFTSSSGSSKFDCLDLTRPHTWYPNARRKKRKIFLHMGSTNSGKTHRALKRLESSASGMYCAPLRLLAWEVAKRLNKAKVPCDLITGQEREEIEGAKHKAVTVEMADVTSNYDCAMLSCRTRGCSFTRALLGISADEIHVCGDAAAVPLIQDILSVTGLQASRFNDESSEFDVLVASDAIGMGLNLNISRIIFSTMKKFDGIEERELTVPEIKQIAGRAGRYGSKFPTGEVTCMDAHYLPLLHSSLKAPSPTLERAGLFPTFDLMNVYSRLHPRSGFYEILEHFVENAKLSASYFIADSEEMMKVAAVIDQLPLSLEDKYLFCNSPVDMDDDISAQGLTQFAENYAKKGIVRLREIFIPGMLEVPKSQNELKELESIHKVLDLYVWLSFRLESSFPDHEVASAQKSICSSLIEEFLERFGLEKPKFNIQKLHSLSERVRRSRHRSSP
;
A
#
# COMPACT_ATOMS: atom_id res chain seq x y z
N MET A 1 4.32 54.88 -29.25
CA MET A 1 3.33 55.33 -28.26
C MET A 1 2.58 54.09 -27.81
N ALA A 2 2.86 53.54 -26.63
CA ALA A 2 2.31 53.95 -25.33
C ALA A 2 0.80 53.66 -25.22
N SER A 3 0.26 53.02 -24.17
CA SER A 3 0.86 52.33 -23.01
C SER A 3 -0.25 51.77 -22.11
N SER A 4 -0.06 50.60 -21.49
CA SER A 4 -0.62 50.23 -20.16
C SER A 4 -2.18 50.14 -20.01
N LEU A 5 -2.82 49.47 -19.04
CA LEU A 5 -2.45 48.52 -17.98
C LEU A 5 -3.75 47.87 -17.39
N LEU A 6 -3.58 46.80 -16.59
CA LEU A 6 -4.45 46.32 -15.48
C LEU A 6 -5.73 45.45 -15.71
N ARG A 7 -5.60 44.22 -15.18
CA ARG A 7 -6.51 43.47 -14.27
C ARG A 7 -7.69 42.62 -14.80
N ARG A 8 -7.45 41.30 -14.69
CA ARG A 8 -8.32 40.24 -14.10
C ARG A 8 -9.82 40.56 -13.91
N LYS A 9 -10.67 39.78 -14.59
CA LYS A 9 -11.68 38.88 -13.98
C LYS A 9 -12.15 37.87 -15.04
N VAL A 10 -12.08 36.58 -14.73
CA VAL A 10 -12.78 35.52 -15.48
C VAL A 10 -13.83 34.97 -14.51
N SER A 11 -15.09 35.00 -14.92
CA SER A 11 -16.22 34.50 -14.14
C SER A 11 -17.21 33.81 -15.07
N THR A 12 -17.46 32.52 -14.79
CA THR A 12 -18.76 31.84 -14.94
C THR A 12 -19.55 32.09 -16.24
N LEU A 13 -19.39 31.19 -17.23
CA LEU A 13 -20.36 30.81 -18.27
C LEU A 13 -19.71 29.69 -19.13
N GLY A 14 -20.34 28.55 -19.41
CA GLY A 14 -21.62 28.05 -18.90
C GLY A 14 -21.82 26.55 -19.22
N VAL A 15 -22.51 25.85 -18.32
CA VAL A 15 -22.92 24.46 -18.50
C VAL A 15 -24.21 24.44 -19.33
N SER A 16 -24.12 24.23 -20.64
CA SER A 16 -25.24 23.81 -21.51
C SER A 16 -24.80 23.59 -22.95
N ARG A 17 -24.67 22.31 -23.35
CA ARG A 17 -24.98 21.72 -24.69
C ARG A 17 -24.14 20.45 -24.89
N LEU A 18 -24.78 19.29 -24.75
CA LEU A 18 -24.68 18.12 -25.66
C LEU A 18 -25.51 16.94 -25.12
N VAL A 19 -26.82 17.11 -25.15
CA VAL A 19 -27.79 16.00 -25.12
C VAL A 19 -28.74 16.25 -26.28
N HIS A 20 -28.72 15.41 -27.32
CA HIS A 20 -29.84 15.03 -28.20
C HIS A 20 -29.38 14.15 -29.38
N GLY A 21 -30.11 13.07 -29.67
CA GLY A 21 -29.88 12.10 -30.76
C GLY A 21 -28.84 11.02 -30.41
N ILE A 22 -29.08 9.71 -30.56
CA ILE A 22 -29.99 8.99 -31.49
C ILE A 22 -30.89 7.97 -30.74
N THR A 23 -32.06 7.67 -31.31
CA THR A 23 -33.16 6.91 -30.70
C THR A 23 -33.44 5.54 -31.36
N GLN A 24 -33.40 4.44 -30.57
CA GLN A 24 -34.39 3.31 -30.47
C GLN A 24 -34.78 2.47 -31.74
N PRO A 25 -35.52 1.31 -31.69
CA PRO A 25 -35.80 0.31 -30.61
C PRO A 25 -35.87 -1.23 -31.02
N PHE A 26 -36.10 -2.12 -30.02
CA PHE A 26 -36.82 -3.45 -30.02
C PHE A 26 -36.24 -4.73 -30.70
N PRO A 27 -36.70 -5.98 -30.38
CA PRO A 27 -37.50 -6.46 -29.22
C PRO A 27 -37.07 -7.78 -28.50
N LEU A 28 -37.65 -7.95 -27.30
CA LEU A 28 -37.86 -9.11 -26.42
C LEU A 28 -37.76 -10.57 -26.95
N LEU A 29 -37.29 -11.48 -26.09
CA LEU A 29 -38.14 -12.60 -25.67
C LEU A 29 -37.98 -12.89 -24.16
N LEU A 30 -39.09 -13.16 -23.49
CA LEU A 30 -39.21 -13.42 -22.06
C LEU A 30 -39.74 -14.84 -21.89
N GLU A 31 -39.10 -15.67 -21.06
CA GLU A 31 -39.82 -16.81 -20.48
C GLU A 31 -39.39 -17.06 -19.04
N SER A 32 -40.39 -17.23 -18.19
CA SER A 32 -40.26 -17.31 -16.74
C SER A 32 -40.38 -18.76 -16.27
N LYS A 33 -39.77 -19.07 -15.12
CA LYS A 33 -40.40 -19.94 -14.13
C LYS A 33 -39.85 -19.67 -12.72
N ASN A 34 -40.76 -19.80 -11.76
CA ASN A 34 -40.63 -19.32 -10.39
C ASN A 34 -39.95 -20.33 -9.44
N GLU A 35 -39.63 -19.81 -8.25
CA GLU A 35 -39.69 -20.47 -6.95
C GLU A 35 -38.71 -21.63 -6.65
N ALA A 36 -37.59 -21.23 -6.04
CA ALA A 36 -37.03 -21.93 -4.88
C ALA A 36 -36.56 -20.90 -3.82
N LEU A 37 -37.50 -20.14 -3.26
CA LEU A 37 -37.25 -19.37 -2.04
C LEU A 37 -37.15 -20.34 -0.86
N VAL A 38 -35.94 -20.54 -0.31
CA VAL A 38 -35.64 -20.75 1.14
C VAL A 38 -34.15 -21.14 1.33
N SER A 39 -33.54 -20.58 2.39
CA SER A 39 -32.30 -21.04 3.04
C SER A 39 -30.95 -20.91 2.32
N VAL A 40 -30.38 -19.69 2.29
CA VAL A 40 -28.95 -19.48 2.64
C VAL A 40 -28.74 -18.27 3.56
N SER A 41 -29.58 -18.11 4.61
CA SER A 41 -29.34 -17.12 5.69
C SER A 41 -28.22 -17.54 6.66
N ASN A 42 -27.40 -18.53 6.31
CA ASN A 42 -26.46 -19.20 7.21
C ASN A 42 -24.97 -18.87 6.95
N ALA A 43 -24.60 -18.35 5.78
CA ALA A 43 -23.19 -18.01 5.49
C ALA A 43 -22.69 -16.80 6.29
N MET A 44 -23.46 -15.70 6.33
CA MET A 44 -23.11 -14.50 7.12
C MET A 44 -23.17 -14.73 8.64
N ARG A 45 -23.85 -15.79 9.13
CA ARG A 45 -23.84 -16.10 10.58
C ARG A 45 -22.52 -16.69 11.05
N GLN A 46 -21.71 -17.32 10.20
CA GLN A 46 -20.47 -17.97 10.65
C GLN A 46 -19.32 -16.98 10.94
N PHE A 47 -19.31 -15.79 10.34
CA PHE A 47 -18.37 -14.73 10.73
C PHE A 47 -18.75 -14.04 12.06
N SER A 48 -20.02 -14.09 12.45
CA SER A 48 -20.50 -13.57 13.75
C SER A 48 -20.63 -14.64 14.85
N ALA A 49 -20.33 -15.90 14.56
CA ALA A 49 -20.52 -17.04 15.47
C ALA A 49 -19.23 -17.80 15.84
N SER A 50 -18.09 -17.11 15.93
CA SER A 50 -17.00 -17.60 16.76
C SER A 50 -17.31 -17.27 18.22
N SER A 51 -17.98 -18.21 18.91
CA SER A 51 -18.43 -18.09 20.32
C SER A 51 -17.27 -18.17 21.32
N ARG A 52 -16.24 -17.33 21.13
CA ARG A 52 -15.07 -17.16 22.01
C ARG A 52 -14.67 -15.70 22.26
N TYR A 53 -15.47 -14.73 21.80
CA TYR A 53 -15.26 -13.29 22.03
C TYR A 53 -16.46 -12.58 22.67
N THR A 54 -17.40 -13.31 23.27
CA THR A 54 -18.58 -12.73 23.95
C THR A 54 -18.36 -12.39 25.43
N ASN A 55 -17.21 -12.76 26.02
CA ASN A 55 -16.82 -12.34 27.38
C ASN A 55 -15.45 -11.65 27.33
N LEU A 56 -15.46 -10.34 27.04
CA LEU A 56 -14.40 -9.41 27.42
C LEU A 56 -15.08 -8.32 28.24
N ASP A 57 -15.15 -8.56 29.56
CA ASP A 57 -15.80 -7.65 30.50
C ASP A 57 -15.14 -6.27 30.48
N PHE A 58 -15.85 -5.29 29.90
CA PHE A 58 -15.53 -3.87 30.04
C PHE A 58 -15.96 -3.36 31.43
N THR A 59 -15.33 -3.91 32.48
CA THR A 59 -15.37 -3.34 33.83
C THR A 59 -13.96 -3.02 34.30
N SER A 60 -13.82 -1.86 34.94
CA SER A 60 -12.53 -1.21 35.14
C SER A 60 -11.71 -1.80 36.29
N SER A 61 -10.53 -2.35 36.01
CA SER A 61 -9.42 -2.37 36.97
C SER A 61 -8.06 -2.57 36.31
N SER A 62 -7.17 -1.56 36.49
CA SER A 62 -5.70 -1.67 36.50
C SER A 62 -4.98 -2.44 35.36
N GLY A 63 -4.42 -1.67 34.41
CA GLY A 63 -3.10 -1.96 33.83
C GLY A 63 -3.03 -2.85 32.59
N SER A 64 -3.34 -2.32 31.41
CA SER A 64 -2.97 -2.93 30.12
C SER A 64 -2.68 -1.89 29.04
N SER A 65 -1.57 -2.05 28.32
CA SER A 65 -1.17 -1.19 27.19
C SER A 65 -2.21 -1.15 26.08
N LYS A 66 -2.58 0.05 25.60
CA LYS A 66 -3.42 0.22 24.40
C LYS A 66 -2.77 -0.47 23.20
N PHE A 67 -3.55 -1.28 22.48
CA PHE A 67 -3.15 -1.89 21.22
C PHE A 67 -3.34 -0.87 20.09
N ASP A 68 -2.26 -0.48 19.43
CA ASP A 68 -2.30 0.45 18.29
C ASP A 68 -2.51 -0.35 16.99
N CYS A 69 -3.62 -0.11 16.30
CA CYS A 69 -3.96 -0.79 15.05
C CYS A 69 -3.26 -0.20 13.81
N LEU A 70 -2.54 0.92 13.96
CA LEU A 70 -1.79 1.60 12.90
C LEU A 70 -0.28 1.36 13.00
N ASP A 71 0.21 0.74 14.08
CA ASP A 71 1.63 0.38 14.23
C ASP A 71 1.99 -0.83 13.33
N LEU A 72 2.37 -0.52 12.09
CA LEU A 72 2.87 -1.52 11.16
C LEU A 72 4.37 -1.81 11.31
N THR A 73 5.07 -1.27 12.32
CA THR A 73 6.53 -1.46 12.50
C THR A 73 6.92 -2.89 12.90
N ARG A 74 5.93 -3.72 13.28
CA ARG A 74 6.14 -5.10 13.74
C ARG A 74 5.28 -6.12 12.96
N PRO A 75 5.41 -6.24 11.63
CA PRO A 75 4.54 -7.10 10.82
C PRO A 75 4.64 -8.59 11.20
N HIS A 76 5.68 -8.99 11.93
CA HIS A 76 5.81 -10.33 12.51
C HIS A 76 4.84 -10.63 13.66
N THR A 77 4.32 -9.61 14.35
CA THR A 77 3.42 -9.79 15.50
C THR A 77 1.99 -10.14 15.08
N TRP A 78 1.59 -9.75 13.86
CA TRP A 78 0.27 -10.03 13.28
C TRP A 78 -0.02 -11.52 13.08
N TYR A 79 1.00 -12.38 13.18
CA TYR A 79 0.91 -13.82 12.93
C TYR A 79 1.22 -14.63 14.21
N PRO A 80 0.41 -14.51 15.28
CA PRO A 80 0.73 -15.11 16.57
C PRO A 80 0.77 -16.65 16.51
N ASN A 81 0.00 -17.29 15.62
CA ASN A 81 0.06 -18.74 15.39
C ASN A 81 1.48 -19.16 14.96
N ALA A 82 2.04 -18.50 13.95
CA ALA A 82 3.39 -18.73 13.45
C ALA A 82 4.52 -18.19 14.37
N ARG A 83 4.20 -17.44 15.42
CA ARG A 83 5.15 -17.07 16.50
C ARG A 83 5.19 -18.10 17.64
N ARG A 84 4.07 -18.80 17.91
CA ARG A 84 4.03 -19.88 18.92
C ARG A 84 4.71 -21.18 18.45
N LYS A 85 4.89 -21.36 17.14
CA LYS A 85 5.51 -22.56 16.53
C LYS A 85 7.01 -22.33 16.24
N LYS A 86 7.86 -23.32 16.54
CA LYS A 86 9.32 -23.23 16.27
C LYS A 86 9.64 -23.60 14.81
N ARG A 87 9.55 -22.61 13.93
CA ARG A 87 9.73 -22.78 12.47
C ARG A 87 11.22 -22.82 12.08
N LYS A 88 11.63 -23.80 11.28
CA LYS A 88 12.96 -23.88 10.64
C LYS A 88 12.89 -23.36 9.22
N ILE A 89 13.83 -22.53 8.79
CA ILE A 89 13.84 -21.93 7.46
C ILE A 89 15.06 -22.42 6.69
N PHE A 90 14.81 -23.03 5.52
CA PHE A 90 15.84 -23.58 4.63
C PHE A 90 15.90 -22.73 3.36
N LEU A 91 17.04 -22.09 3.11
CA LEU A 91 17.28 -21.27 1.92
C LEU A 91 17.93 -22.12 0.82
N HIS A 92 17.19 -22.42 -0.25
CA HIS A 92 17.63 -23.16 -1.43
C HIS A 92 17.94 -22.16 -2.54
N MET A 93 19.19 -21.71 -2.60
CA MET A 93 19.61 -20.54 -3.39
C MET A 93 20.57 -20.94 -4.51
N GLY A 94 20.45 -20.27 -5.65
CA GLY A 94 21.32 -20.50 -6.81
C GLY A 94 20.68 -20.04 -8.12
N SER A 95 21.40 -20.18 -9.23
CA SER A 95 20.92 -19.84 -10.58
C SER A 95 19.69 -20.64 -11.02
N THR A 96 19.06 -20.25 -12.12
CA THR A 96 18.01 -21.06 -12.78
C THR A 96 18.57 -22.44 -13.19
N ASN A 97 17.71 -23.45 -13.25
CA ASN A 97 18.04 -24.84 -13.59
C ASN A 97 19.06 -25.57 -12.66
N SER A 98 19.42 -25.00 -11.50
CA SER A 98 20.33 -25.61 -10.50
C SER A 98 19.72 -26.73 -9.64
N GLY A 99 18.52 -27.24 -9.97
CA GLY A 99 17.84 -28.28 -9.20
C GLY A 99 17.27 -27.87 -7.82
N LYS A 100 17.49 -26.62 -7.37
CA LYS A 100 17.04 -26.11 -6.06
C LYS A 100 15.56 -26.41 -5.73
N THR A 101 14.66 -26.17 -6.69
CA THR A 101 13.21 -26.36 -6.55
C THR A 101 12.84 -27.83 -6.36
N HIS A 102 13.57 -28.75 -6.99
CA HIS A 102 13.29 -30.19 -6.95
C HIS A 102 13.52 -30.79 -5.56
N ARG A 103 14.54 -30.32 -4.83
CA ARG A 103 14.83 -30.77 -3.46
C ARG A 103 13.73 -30.33 -2.48
N ALA A 104 13.23 -29.11 -2.61
CA ALA A 104 12.13 -28.60 -1.80
C ALA A 104 10.80 -29.29 -2.13
N LEU A 105 10.48 -29.51 -3.41
CA LEU A 105 9.28 -30.24 -3.83
C LEU A 105 9.25 -31.69 -3.30
N LYS A 106 10.37 -32.44 -3.34
CA LYS A 106 10.43 -33.78 -2.75
C LYS A 106 10.20 -33.79 -1.23
N ARG A 107 10.62 -32.73 -0.52
CA ARG A 107 10.38 -32.59 0.93
C ARG A 107 8.92 -32.25 1.24
N LEU A 108 8.26 -31.49 0.37
CA LEU A 108 6.83 -31.20 0.42
C LEU A 108 5.98 -32.45 0.13
N GLU A 109 6.34 -33.20 -0.92
CA GLU A 109 5.67 -34.45 -1.33
C GLU A 109 5.72 -35.54 -0.23
N SER A 110 6.79 -35.57 0.57
CA SER A 110 6.97 -36.50 1.71
C SER A 110 6.43 -35.98 3.06
N SER A 111 5.79 -34.81 3.10
CA SER A 111 5.14 -34.29 4.32
C SER A 111 3.70 -34.79 4.46
N ALA A 112 3.17 -34.90 5.68
CA ALA A 112 1.78 -35.35 5.90
C ALA A 112 0.76 -34.23 5.67
N SER A 113 1.20 -32.97 5.77
CA SER A 113 0.48 -31.78 5.33
C SER A 113 1.46 -30.73 4.79
N GLY A 114 1.09 -30.02 3.73
CA GLY A 114 1.97 -28.99 3.20
C GLY A 114 1.38 -27.98 2.23
N MET A 115 2.07 -26.84 2.09
CA MET A 115 1.67 -25.76 1.20
C MET A 115 2.79 -25.40 0.21
N TYR A 116 2.48 -25.35 -1.07
CA TYR A 116 3.32 -24.74 -2.10
C TYR A 116 2.80 -23.35 -2.42
N CYS A 117 3.59 -22.30 -2.12
CA CYS A 117 3.29 -20.93 -2.49
C CYS A 117 4.05 -20.57 -3.77
N ALA A 118 3.32 -20.55 -4.88
CA ALA A 118 3.78 -20.20 -6.19
C ALA A 118 3.85 -18.68 -6.41
N PRO A 119 4.82 -18.17 -7.19
CA PRO A 119 4.84 -16.78 -7.62
C PRO A 119 3.96 -16.52 -8.85
N LEU A 120 3.47 -17.59 -9.50
CA LEU A 120 2.68 -17.55 -10.72
C LEU A 120 1.58 -18.63 -10.66
N ARG A 121 0.40 -18.32 -11.18
CA ARG A 121 -0.75 -19.24 -11.29
C ARG A 121 -0.39 -20.54 -12.02
N LEU A 122 0.36 -20.45 -13.12
CA LEU A 122 0.86 -21.60 -13.88
C LEU A 122 1.71 -22.56 -13.03
N LEU A 123 2.53 -22.04 -12.11
CA LEU A 123 3.36 -22.88 -11.24
C LEU A 123 2.54 -23.52 -10.11
N ALA A 124 1.52 -22.82 -9.59
CA ALA A 124 0.56 -23.43 -8.66
C ALA A 124 -0.16 -24.59 -9.33
N TRP A 125 -0.66 -24.38 -10.55
CA TRP A 125 -1.32 -25.41 -11.37
C TRP A 125 -0.39 -26.58 -11.71
N GLU A 126 0.85 -26.33 -12.14
CA GLU A 126 1.84 -27.37 -12.44
C GLU A 126 2.11 -28.25 -11.21
N VAL A 127 2.34 -27.64 -10.04
CA VAL A 127 2.60 -28.37 -8.79
C VAL A 127 1.35 -29.10 -8.30
N ALA A 128 0.14 -28.52 -8.44
CA ALA A 128 -1.11 -29.20 -8.14
C ALA A 128 -1.29 -30.47 -8.99
N LYS A 129 -1.20 -30.36 -10.32
CA LYS A 129 -1.34 -31.52 -11.21
C LYS A 129 -0.20 -32.53 -10.99
N ARG A 130 1.02 -32.09 -10.67
CA ARG A 130 2.15 -32.98 -10.32
C ARG A 130 1.91 -33.78 -9.04
N LEU A 131 1.50 -33.14 -7.95
CA LEU A 131 1.24 -33.81 -6.67
C LEU A 131 0.06 -34.79 -6.79
N ASN A 132 -1.03 -34.38 -7.44
CA ASN A 132 -2.16 -35.26 -7.70
C ASN A 132 -1.79 -36.46 -8.59
N LYS A 133 -0.94 -36.26 -9.62
CA LYS A 133 -0.38 -37.36 -10.42
C LYS A 133 0.53 -38.30 -9.62
N ALA A 134 1.21 -37.79 -8.58
CA ALA A 134 1.97 -38.58 -7.62
C ALA A 134 1.09 -39.25 -6.53
N LYS A 135 -0.24 -39.16 -6.63
CA LYS A 135 -1.23 -39.65 -5.64
C LYS A 135 -1.15 -38.96 -4.28
N VAL A 136 -0.70 -37.70 -4.25
CA VAL A 136 -0.79 -36.81 -3.08
C VAL A 136 -1.95 -35.83 -3.33
N PRO A 137 -3.13 -36.02 -2.70
CA PRO A 137 -4.30 -35.15 -2.92
C PRO A 137 -4.00 -33.70 -2.55
N CYS A 138 -4.09 -32.82 -3.54
CA CYS A 138 -3.62 -31.44 -3.45
C CYS A 138 -4.61 -30.45 -4.07
N ASP A 139 -5.12 -29.52 -3.25
CA ASP A 139 -5.97 -28.42 -3.72
C ASP A 139 -5.17 -27.45 -4.60
N LEU A 140 -5.83 -26.83 -5.58
CA LEU A 140 -5.33 -25.65 -6.30
C LEU A 140 -6.11 -24.42 -5.82
N ILE A 141 -5.46 -23.43 -5.19
CA ILE A 141 -6.13 -22.21 -4.72
C ILE A 141 -5.34 -20.96 -5.13
N THR A 142 -5.86 -20.23 -6.10
CA THR A 142 -5.23 -19.02 -6.65
C THR A 142 -6.21 -17.85 -6.60
N GLY A 143 -5.75 -16.63 -6.89
CA GLY A 143 -6.62 -15.45 -6.87
C GLY A 143 -7.69 -15.40 -7.96
N GLN A 144 -7.76 -16.41 -8.85
CA GLN A 144 -8.69 -16.49 -9.99
C GLN A 144 -9.24 -17.91 -10.24
N GLU A 145 -8.73 -18.94 -9.56
CA GLU A 145 -9.09 -20.35 -9.78
C GLU A 145 -8.99 -21.12 -8.47
N ARG A 146 -10.01 -21.95 -8.18
CA ARG A 146 -10.05 -22.83 -7.02
C ARG A 146 -10.58 -24.22 -7.41
N GLU A 147 -9.70 -25.23 -7.40
CA GLU A 147 -10.05 -26.65 -7.53
C GLU A 147 -9.78 -27.33 -6.16
N GLU A 148 -10.82 -27.85 -5.50
CA GLU A 148 -10.67 -28.57 -4.23
C GLU A 148 -10.82 -30.08 -4.44
N ILE A 149 -10.02 -30.87 -3.72
CA ILE A 149 -10.02 -32.33 -3.83
C ILE A 149 -10.38 -32.93 -2.47
N GLU A 150 -11.36 -33.84 -2.46
CA GLU A 150 -11.87 -34.42 -1.23
C GLU A 150 -10.75 -35.12 -0.42
N GLY A 151 -10.57 -34.69 0.83
CA GLY A 151 -9.53 -35.20 1.72
C GLY A 151 -8.12 -34.62 1.53
N ALA A 152 -7.93 -33.59 0.69
CA ALA A 152 -6.63 -32.96 0.48
C ALA A 152 -6.03 -32.36 1.77
N LYS A 153 -4.75 -32.68 2.01
CA LYS A 153 -3.91 -32.09 3.08
C LYS A 153 -2.76 -31.25 2.52
N HIS A 154 -2.61 -31.26 1.20
CA HIS A 154 -1.65 -30.44 0.48
C HIS A 154 -2.39 -29.36 -0.28
N LYS A 155 -1.79 -28.18 -0.40
CA LYS A 155 -2.36 -27.05 -1.14
C LYS A 155 -1.29 -26.41 -2.02
N ALA A 156 -1.53 -26.33 -3.32
CA ALA A 156 -0.74 -25.55 -4.24
C ALA A 156 -1.47 -24.23 -4.49
N VAL A 157 -0.88 -23.14 -4.02
CA VAL A 157 -1.52 -21.82 -3.96
C VAL A 157 -0.66 -20.76 -4.62
N THR A 158 -1.26 -19.68 -5.14
CA THR A 158 -0.46 -18.47 -5.36
C THR A 158 -0.11 -17.85 -4.00
N VAL A 159 1.06 -17.23 -3.88
CA VAL A 159 1.62 -16.76 -2.59
C VAL A 159 0.71 -15.75 -1.88
N GLU A 160 -0.11 -15.01 -2.62
CA GLU A 160 -1.20 -14.16 -2.13
C GLU A 160 -2.23 -14.96 -1.30
N MET A 161 -2.63 -16.13 -1.80
CA MET A 161 -3.67 -16.99 -1.24
C MET A 161 -3.15 -17.94 -0.15
N ALA A 162 -1.91 -17.75 0.31
CA ALA A 162 -1.35 -18.53 1.40
C ALA A 162 -2.21 -18.42 2.67
N ASP A 163 -2.60 -19.57 3.23
CA ASP A 163 -3.24 -19.66 4.54
C ASP A 163 -2.18 -19.57 5.65
N VAL A 164 -2.28 -18.52 6.46
CA VAL A 164 -1.40 -18.20 7.59
C VAL A 164 -2.02 -18.58 8.95
N THR A 165 -3.21 -19.17 8.94
CA THR A 165 -3.98 -19.53 10.13
C THR A 165 -3.85 -21.01 10.47
N SER A 166 -3.91 -21.89 9.46
CA SER A 166 -3.73 -23.34 9.59
C SER A 166 -2.29 -23.75 9.89
N ASN A 167 -2.14 -24.94 10.47
CA ASN A 167 -0.84 -25.56 10.72
C ASN A 167 -0.48 -26.53 9.60
N TYR A 168 0.79 -26.52 9.20
CA TYR A 168 1.38 -27.42 8.20
C TYR A 168 2.68 -28.04 8.75
N ASP A 169 3.12 -29.15 8.16
CA ASP A 169 4.45 -29.69 8.46
C ASP A 169 5.50 -28.96 7.60
N CYS A 170 5.22 -28.83 6.30
CA CYS A 170 6.15 -28.26 5.32
C CYS A 170 5.47 -27.17 4.47
N ALA A 171 6.11 -26.02 4.36
CA ALA A 171 5.73 -24.98 3.41
C ALA A 171 6.88 -24.68 2.45
N MET A 172 6.58 -24.45 1.18
CA MET A 172 7.56 -24.11 0.15
C MET A 172 7.21 -22.75 -0.45
N LEU A 173 8.12 -21.79 -0.32
CA LEU A 173 8.00 -20.43 -0.86
C LEU A 173 8.92 -20.30 -2.08
N SER A 174 8.37 -19.98 -3.25
CA SER A 174 9.14 -19.68 -4.45
C SER A 174 8.81 -18.27 -4.92
N CYS A 175 9.76 -17.34 -4.90
CA CYS A 175 9.50 -15.96 -5.34
C CYS A 175 10.74 -15.30 -5.97
N ARG A 176 10.50 -14.40 -6.93
CA ARG A 176 11.51 -13.52 -7.51
C ARG A 176 11.16 -12.03 -7.43
N THR A 177 9.87 -11.66 -7.45
CA THR A 177 9.44 -10.24 -7.58
C THR A 177 8.19 -9.83 -6.78
N ARG A 178 7.46 -10.74 -6.11
CA ARG A 178 6.19 -10.42 -5.42
C ARG A 178 6.36 -10.19 -3.91
N GLY A 179 6.83 -8.99 -3.56
CA GLY A 179 7.32 -8.63 -2.21
C GLY A 179 6.32 -8.82 -1.05
N CYS A 180 5.21 -8.09 -1.03
CA CYS A 180 4.30 -8.04 0.14
C CYS A 180 3.68 -9.40 0.49
N SER A 181 3.19 -10.15 -0.51
CA SER A 181 2.61 -11.48 -0.34
C SER A 181 3.64 -12.50 0.11
N PHE A 182 4.87 -12.44 -0.42
CA PHE A 182 5.97 -13.27 0.04
C PHE A 182 6.35 -12.94 1.50
N THR A 183 6.37 -11.66 1.89
CA THR A 183 6.59 -11.23 3.28
C THR A 183 5.49 -11.75 4.21
N ARG A 184 4.21 -11.63 3.82
CA ARG A 184 3.07 -12.23 4.55
C ARG A 184 3.22 -13.74 4.69
N ALA A 185 3.60 -14.46 3.63
CA ALA A 185 3.77 -15.91 3.67
C ALA A 185 4.97 -16.33 4.56
N LEU A 186 6.13 -15.67 4.39
CA LEU A 186 7.35 -15.92 5.18
C LEU A 186 7.15 -15.61 6.67
N LEU A 187 6.49 -14.51 7.01
CA LEU A 187 6.17 -14.14 8.39
C LEU A 187 5.00 -14.94 8.96
N GLY A 188 4.03 -15.33 8.14
CA GLY A 188 2.71 -15.78 8.57
C GLY A 188 2.44 -17.28 8.56
N ILE A 189 3.08 -18.06 7.68
CA ILE A 189 2.76 -19.50 7.60
C ILE A 189 3.23 -20.25 8.86
N SER A 190 2.32 -21.04 9.44
CA SER A 190 2.57 -21.88 10.62
C SER A 190 3.04 -23.28 10.23
N ALA A 191 4.24 -23.36 9.63
CA ALA A 191 4.90 -24.61 9.26
C ALA A 191 6.08 -24.97 10.17
N ASP A 192 6.39 -26.25 10.37
CA ASP A 192 7.61 -26.70 11.05
C ASP A 192 8.85 -26.43 10.19
N GLU A 193 8.75 -26.69 8.89
CA GLU A 193 9.80 -26.44 7.90
C GLU A 193 9.30 -25.48 6.81
N ILE A 194 10.05 -24.40 6.55
CA ILE A 194 9.79 -23.43 5.47
C ILE A 194 10.96 -23.47 4.50
N HIS A 195 10.70 -23.93 3.27
CA HIS A 195 11.68 -24.07 2.20
C HIS A 195 11.56 -22.88 1.24
N VAL A 196 12.52 -21.97 1.28
CA VAL A 196 12.55 -20.81 0.38
C VAL A 196 13.44 -21.13 -0.82
N CYS A 197 12.88 -21.13 -2.03
CA CYS A 197 13.62 -21.28 -3.27
C CYS A 197 13.75 -19.92 -3.96
N GLY A 198 14.98 -19.47 -4.21
CA GLY A 198 15.24 -18.13 -4.72
C GLY A 198 16.57 -17.97 -5.43
N ASP A 199 16.89 -16.71 -5.71
CA ASP A 199 18.22 -16.29 -6.14
C ASP A 199 19.10 -15.95 -4.93
N ALA A 200 20.42 -16.10 -5.05
CA ALA A 200 21.35 -15.75 -3.97
C ALA A 200 21.26 -14.25 -3.61
N ALA A 201 20.91 -13.39 -4.57
CA ALA A 201 20.67 -11.96 -4.33
C ALA A 201 19.53 -11.68 -3.33
N ALA A 202 18.57 -12.60 -3.15
CA ALA A 202 17.48 -12.44 -2.18
C ALA A 202 17.90 -12.79 -0.74
N VAL A 203 19.06 -13.40 -0.55
CA VAL A 203 19.53 -13.89 0.76
C VAL A 203 19.65 -12.79 1.80
N PRO A 204 20.29 -11.63 1.54
CA PRO A 204 20.40 -10.55 2.52
C PRO A 204 19.03 -9.98 2.93
N LEU A 205 18.10 -9.81 1.97
CA LEU A 205 16.75 -9.30 2.25
C LEU A 205 15.87 -10.31 2.99
N ILE A 206 15.94 -11.60 2.65
CA ILE A 206 15.22 -12.64 3.42
C ILE A 206 15.77 -12.71 4.83
N GLN A 207 17.09 -12.60 4.98
CA GLN A 207 17.72 -12.48 6.28
C GLN A 207 17.27 -11.19 6.99
N ASP A 208 16.97 -10.10 6.26
CA ASP A 208 16.45 -8.83 6.78
C ASP A 208 14.93 -8.74 7.00
N ILE A 209 14.14 -9.64 6.43
CA ILE A 209 12.74 -9.80 6.85
C ILE A 209 12.67 -10.68 8.08
N LEU A 210 13.53 -11.71 8.11
CA LEU A 210 13.78 -12.48 9.32
C LEU A 210 14.47 -11.62 10.40
N SER A 211 15.13 -10.51 10.05
CA SER A 211 15.70 -9.50 10.96
C SER A 211 14.71 -8.77 11.82
N VAL A 212 13.58 -8.40 11.23
CA VAL A 212 12.50 -7.77 11.98
C VAL A 212 11.78 -8.82 12.84
N THR A 213 11.85 -10.13 12.49
CA THR A 213 11.59 -11.23 13.44
C THR A 213 12.75 -11.55 14.40
N GLY A 214 13.89 -10.87 14.29
CA GLY A 214 15.07 -11.01 15.14
C GLY A 214 16.41 -11.11 14.39
N LEU A 215 16.51 -11.69 13.18
CA LEU A 215 17.73 -12.20 12.52
C LEU A 215 18.88 -11.25 12.07
N GLN A 216 18.75 -10.22 11.20
CA GLN A 216 19.87 -9.27 10.94
C GLN A 216 20.06 -8.25 12.05
N ALA A 217 19.01 -7.84 12.77
CA ALA A 217 19.16 -7.20 14.08
C ALA A 217 20.00 -8.10 15.00
N SER A 218 19.74 -9.42 15.03
CA SER A 218 20.59 -10.36 15.78
C SER A 218 21.95 -10.51 15.15
N ARG A 219 22.14 -10.54 13.82
CA ARG A 219 23.47 -10.66 13.21
C ARG A 219 24.33 -9.41 13.38
N PHE A 220 23.72 -8.24 13.46
CA PHE A 220 24.42 -7.02 13.85
C PHE A 220 24.68 -6.99 15.36
N ASN A 221 23.85 -7.66 16.16
CA ASN A 221 24.02 -7.79 17.61
C ASN A 221 24.86 -9.03 18.04
N ASP A 222 25.18 -9.95 17.12
CA ASP A 222 25.79 -11.27 17.35
C ASP A 222 27.28 -11.18 17.01
N GLU A 223 28.09 -11.41 18.03
CA GLU A 223 29.55 -11.27 17.97
C GLU A 223 30.23 -12.30 17.06
N SER A 224 29.50 -13.31 16.60
CA SER A 224 29.99 -14.34 15.66
C SER A 224 29.63 -14.09 14.20
N SER A 225 28.98 -12.96 13.90
CA SER A 225 28.58 -12.54 12.56
C SER A 225 29.71 -11.79 11.84
N GLU A 226 29.78 -11.91 10.50
CA GLU A 226 30.76 -11.23 9.65
C GLU A 226 30.37 -9.76 9.31
N PHE A 227 29.32 -9.21 9.93
CA PHE A 227 28.70 -7.93 9.54
C PHE A 227 28.71 -6.86 10.65
N ASP A 228 29.71 -5.97 10.62
CA ASP A 228 29.89 -4.88 11.61
C ASP A 228 29.13 -3.57 11.29
N VAL A 229 28.53 -3.44 10.10
CA VAL A 229 27.97 -2.16 9.59
C VAL A 229 26.53 -2.34 9.10
N LEU A 230 25.64 -1.47 9.57
CA LEU A 230 24.24 -1.39 9.15
C LEU A 230 23.98 -0.07 8.42
N VAL A 231 23.40 -0.15 7.21
CA VAL A 231 22.90 1.01 6.44
C VAL A 231 21.38 0.96 6.47
N ALA A 232 20.73 2.05 6.88
CA ALA A 232 19.27 2.11 7.02
C ALA A 232 18.72 3.54 6.91
N SER A 233 17.40 3.66 6.71
CA SER A 233 16.66 4.92 6.71
C SER A 233 16.24 5.35 8.13
N ASP A 234 15.53 6.49 8.22
CA ASP A 234 14.91 7.01 9.44
C ASP A 234 13.96 6.01 10.15
N ALA A 235 13.51 4.96 9.45
CA ALA A 235 12.78 3.83 10.01
C ALA A 235 13.45 3.18 11.25
N ILE A 236 14.78 3.22 11.40
CA ILE A 236 15.47 2.72 12.60
C ILE A 236 15.15 3.53 13.87
N GLY A 237 14.63 4.75 13.71
CA GLY A 237 14.17 5.61 14.79
C GLY A 237 13.01 5.00 15.61
N MET A 238 12.37 3.92 15.12
CA MET A 238 11.29 3.19 15.78
C MET A 238 11.48 1.66 15.69
N GLY A 239 10.62 0.88 16.36
CA GLY A 239 10.46 -0.58 16.14
C GLY A 239 11.57 -1.55 16.62
N LEU A 240 12.86 -1.26 16.41
CA LEU A 240 13.94 -2.25 16.51
C LEU A 240 14.80 -2.14 17.80
N ASN A 241 15.46 -3.24 18.18
CA ASN A 241 16.45 -3.28 19.26
C ASN A 241 17.83 -3.68 18.68
N LEU A 242 18.75 -2.71 18.63
CA LEU A 242 20.02 -2.80 17.93
C LEU A 242 21.15 -2.34 18.86
N ASN A 243 22.26 -3.07 18.87
CA ASN A 243 23.48 -2.81 19.63
C ASN A 243 24.38 -1.81 18.87
N ILE A 244 23.88 -0.59 18.64
CA ILE A 244 24.62 0.41 17.85
C ILE A 244 25.62 1.14 18.74
N SER A 245 26.90 1.09 18.37
CA SER A 245 27.97 1.90 18.98
C SER A 245 27.95 3.34 18.45
N ARG A 246 27.84 3.51 17.13
CA ARG A 246 27.90 4.81 16.44
C ARG A 246 26.81 4.95 15.37
N ILE A 247 26.07 6.06 15.41
CA ILE A 247 25.19 6.51 14.32
C ILE A 247 25.97 7.49 13.41
N ILE A 248 25.85 7.33 12.10
CA ILE A 248 26.45 8.22 11.09
C ILE A 248 25.34 8.71 10.17
N PHE A 249 25.01 10.01 10.22
CA PHE A 249 24.04 10.62 9.30
C PHE A 249 24.68 10.82 7.93
N SER A 250 24.15 10.16 6.90
CA SER A 250 24.60 10.34 5.51
C SER A 250 24.14 11.67 4.90
N THR A 251 23.00 12.19 5.34
CA THR A 251 22.47 13.51 5.03
C THR A 251 21.63 13.99 6.22
N MET A 252 21.46 15.30 6.34
CA MET A 252 20.59 15.94 7.35
C MET A 252 19.34 16.57 6.70
N LYS A 253 19.03 16.18 5.46
CA LYS A 253 17.87 16.62 4.69
C LYS A 253 16.95 15.48 4.32
N LYS A 254 15.68 15.80 4.13
CA LYS A 254 14.58 14.89 3.79
C LYS A 254 13.62 15.57 2.81
N PHE A 255 13.09 14.79 1.87
CA PHE A 255 12.07 15.25 0.94
C PHE A 255 10.70 14.82 1.45
N ASP A 256 9.83 15.77 1.76
CA ASP A 256 8.48 15.53 2.31
C ASP A 256 7.40 15.54 1.21
N GLY A 257 7.77 15.30 -0.06
CA GLY A 257 6.86 15.32 -1.21
C GLY A 257 6.73 16.67 -1.91
N ILE A 258 7.00 17.78 -1.20
CA ILE A 258 6.89 19.15 -1.71
C ILE A 258 8.28 19.77 -1.92
N GLU A 259 9.12 19.78 -0.88
CA GLU A 259 10.46 20.33 -0.91
C GLU A 259 11.47 19.49 -0.11
N GLU A 260 12.76 19.76 -0.32
CA GLU A 260 13.85 19.17 0.44
C GLU A 260 14.15 20.06 1.67
N ARG A 261 13.69 19.64 2.85
CA ARG A 261 13.88 20.34 4.13
C ARG A 261 14.94 19.68 4.99
N GLU A 262 15.38 20.37 6.05
CA GLU A 262 16.24 19.78 7.08
C GLU A 262 15.44 18.85 8.02
N LEU A 263 16.12 17.88 8.63
CA LEU A 263 15.54 17.01 9.66
C LEU A 263 15.19 17.83 10.91
N THR A 264 14.04 17.54 11.50
CA THR A 264 13.58 18.20 12.72
C THR A 264 14.33 17.67 13.96
N VAL A 265 14.37 18.48 15.02
CA VAL A 265 14.99 18.09 16.31
C VAL A 265 14.45 16.75 16.87
N PRO A 266 13.14 16.45 16.83
CA PRO A 266 12.61 15.12 17.15
C PRO A 266 13.20 14.00 16.29
N GLU A 267 13.18 14.12 14.96
CA GLU A 267 13.71 13.12 14.02
C GLU A 267 15.20 12.84 14.32
N ILE A 268 16.02 13.90 14.44
CA ILE A 268 17.45 13.79 14.74
C ILE A 268 17.68 13.05 16.06
N LYS A 269 17.00 13.45 17.15
CA LYS A 269 17.13 12.80 18.47
C LYS A 269 16.67 11.35 18.46
N GLN A 270 15.57 11.06 17.77
CA GLN A 270 14.96 9.74 17.70
C GLN A 270 15.87 8.72 16.98
N ILE A 271 16.59 9.17 15.95
CA ILE A 271 17.59 8.39 15.24
C ILE A 271 18.89 8.30 16.06
N ALA A 272 19.41 9.43 16.55
CA ALA A 272 20.67 9.51 17.31
C ALA A 272 20.63 8.68 18.61
N GLY A 273 19.51 8.71 19.35
CA GLY A 273 19.28 7.93 20.57
C GLY A 273 19.17 6.41 20.35
N ARG A 274 19.43 5.92 19.13
CA ARG A 274 19.60 4.49 18.84
C ARG A 274 21.01 3.99 19.13
N ALA A 275 22.01 4.87 19.18
CA ALA A 275 23.34 4.54 19.69
C ALA A 275 23.33 4.44 21.22
N GLY A 276 24.10 3.51 21.79
CA GLY A 276 24.40 3.47 23.22
C GLY A 276 23.21 3.14 24.14
N ARG A 277 22.30 2.26 23.72
CA ARG A 277 21.08 1.98 24.49
C ARG A 277 21.38 1.20 25.77
N TYR A 278 20.63 1.50 26.83
CA TYR A 278 20.71 0.77 28.10
C TYR A 278 20.43 -0.74 27.89
N GLY A 279 21.34 -1.59 28.37
CA GLY A 279 21.31 -3.04 28.16
C GLY A 279 21.92 -3.52 26.82
N SER A 280 22.49 -2.64 26.01
CA SER A 280 23.32 -3.02 24.86
C SER A 280 24.80 -3.19 25.26
N LYS A 281 25.60 -3.81 24.37
CA LYS A 281 27.06 -3.95 24.53
C LYS A 281 27.81 -2.63 24.68
N PHE A 282 27.23 -1.53 24.18
CA PHE A 282 27.84 -0.21 24.18
C PHE A 282 27.12 0.69 25.19
N PRO A 283 27.69 0.94 26.39
CA PRO A 283 27.06 1.79 27.40
C PRO A 283 27.11 3.28 27.05
N THR A 284 27.95 3.65 26.08
CA THR A 284 28.09 5.01 25.52
C THR A 284 27.89 4.95 24.01
N GLY A 285 26.99 5.78 23.50
CA GLY A 285 26.71 5.89 22.07
C GLY A 285 27.36 7.12 21.45
N GLU A 286 27.89 6.97 20.25
CA GLU A 286 28.48 8.06 19.46
C GLU A 286 27.57 8.44 18.28
N VAL A 287 27.62 9.70 17.85
CA VAL A 287 26.79 10.22 16.75
C VAL A 287 27.60 11.22 15.94
N THR A 288 27.59 11.11 14.63
CA THR A 288 28.31 12.01 13.71
C THR A 288 27.61 12.13 12.35
N CYS A 289 28.12 12.99 11.47
CA CYS A 289 27.65 13.19 10.10
C CYS A 289 28.76 12.83 9.09
N MET A 290 28.39 12.37 7.89
CA MET A 290 29.33 12.18 6.78
C MET A 290 29.92 13.52 6.28
N ASP A 291 29.09 14.56 6.25
CA ASP A 291 29.50 15.92 5.92
C ASP A 291 29.70 16.73 7.20
N ALA A 292 30.92 17.25 7.38
CA ALA A 292 31.32 18.05 8.54
C ALA A 292 30.54 19.37 8.66
N HIS A 293 29.93 19.87 7.58
CA HIS A 293 29.13 21.09 7.59
C HIS A 293 27.94 21.01 8.57
N TYR A 294 27.36 19.82 8.75
CA TYR A 294 26.18 19.64 9.61
C TYR A 294 26.49 19.28 11.07
N LEU A 295 27.77 19.09 11.45
CA LEU A 295 28.14 18.80 12.85
C LEU A 295 27.63 19.87 13.85
N PRO A 296 27.63 21.19 13.54
CA PRO A 296 27.04 22.19 14.43
C PRO A 296 25.53 22.01 14.63
N LEU A 297 24.79 21.65 13.56
CA LEU A 297 23.34 21.40 13.59
C LEU A 297 23.01 20.15 14.41
N LEU A 298 23.80 19.08 14.26
CA LEU A 298 23.68 17.87 15.07
C LEU A 298 23.92 18.20 16.56
N HIS A 299 25.00 18.92 16.86
CA HIS A 299 25.37 19.29 18.24
C HIS A 299 24.34 20.22 18.91
N SER A 300 23.72 21.14 18.18
CA SER A 300 22.66 22.00 18.72
C SER A 300 21.36 21.20 18.94
N SER A 301 20.98 20.36 17.97
CA SER A 301 19.76 19.53 18.03
C SER A 301 19.77 18.52 19.18
N LEU A 302 20.92 17.89 19.47
CA LEU A 302 21.06 16.97 20.60
C LEU A 302 20.99 17.68 21.97
N LYS A 303 21.40 18.95 22.05
CA LYS A 303 21.37 19.76 23.28
C LYS A 303 20.04 20.48 23.53
N ALA A 304 19.24 20.71 22.49
CA ALA A 304 17.93 21.33 22.61
C ALA A 304 16.99 20.51 23.51
N PRO A 305 15.99 21.10 24.18
CA PRO A 305 14.87 20.35 24.77
C PRO A 305 14.05 19.66 23.65
N SER A 306 13.25 18.66 24.00
CA SER A 306 12.32 18.06 23.03
C SER A 306 11.06 18.92 22.96
N PRO A 307 10.51 19.22 21.77
CA PRO A 307 9.31 20.03 21.66
C PRO A 307 8.13 19.31 22.32
N THR A 308 7.36 20.04 23.12
CA THR A 308 6.12 19.56 23.70
C THR A 308 5.04 19.52 22.63
N LEU A 309 4.31 18.41 22.53
CA LEU A 309 3.11 18.35 21.68
C LEU A 309 2.01 19.19 22.32
N GLU A 310 1.62 20.28 21.67
CA GLU A 310 0.65 21.24 22.20
C GLU A 310 -0.81 20.85 21.89
N ARG A 311 -1.04 20.11 20.79
CA ARG A 311 -2.37 19.83 20.24
C ARG A 311 -2.46 18.42 19.62
N ALA A 312 -3.65 17.82 19.64
CA ALA A 312 -3.97 16.54 19.01
C ALA A 312 -5.04 16.69 17.90
N GLY A 313 -4.93 15.89 16.84
CA GLY A 313 -5.86 15.92 15.71
C GLY A 313 -7.17 15.16 16.01
N LEU A 314 -8.29 15.72 15.57
CA LEU A 314 -9.61 15.08 15.54
C LEU A 314 -10.11 15.00 14.11
N PHE A 315 -10.89 13.97 13.76
CA PHE A 315 -11.38 13.73 12.40
C PHE A 315 -12.92 13.64 12.36
N PRO A 316 -13.60 14.09 11.29
CA PRO A 316 -15.06 13.98 11.16
C PRO A 316 -15.52 12.51 11.04
N THR A 317 -15.90 11.87 12.15
CA THR A 317 -16.40 10.49 12.13
C THR A 317 -17.83 10.40 11.57
N PHE A 318 -18.19 9.26 10.97
CA PHE A 318 -19.53 9.00 10.44
C PHE A 318 -20.66 9.27 11.46
N ASP A 319 -20.50 8.86 12.72
CA ASP A 319 -21.53 9.08 13.76
C ASP A 319 -21.83 10.56 13.99
N LEU A 320 -20.78 11.40 14.03
CA LEU A 320 -20.92 12.86 14.12
C LEU A 320 -21.65 13.41 12.88
N MET A 321 -21.27 12.97 11.68
CA MET A 321 -21.90 13.42 10.44
C MET A 321 -23.37 12.99 10.33
N ASN A 322 -23.70 11.78 10.78
CA ASN A 322 -25.07 11.24 10.84
C ASN A 322 -25.94 12.05 11.81
N VAL A 323 -25.42 12.42 12.97
CA VAL A 323 -26.12 13.34 13.89
C VAL A 323 -26.27 14.73 13.25
N TYR A 324 -25.23 15.27 12.62
CA TYR A 324 -25.25 16.61 12.02
C TYR A 324 -26.22 16.73 10.84
N SER A 325 -26.31 15.68 10.01
CA SER A 325 -27.24 15.57 8.88
C SER A 325 -28.71 15.61 9.33
N ARG A 326 -29.04 14.99 10.48
CA ARG A 326 -30.40 15.06 11.06
C ARG A 326 -30.78 16.46 11.54
N LEU A 327 -29.79 17.28 11.93
CA LEU A 327 -30.00 18.68 12.31
C LEU A 327 -30.14 19.60 11.09
N HIS A 328 -29.55 19.22 9.95
CA HIS A 328 -29.56 19.99 8.70
C HIS A 328 -30.13 19.17 7.53
N PRO A 329 -31.41 18.73 7.58
CA PRO A 329 -31.99 17.79 6.62
C PRO A 329 -32.21 18.35 5.19
N ARG A 330 -31.80 19.60 4.93
CA ARG A 330 -31.80 20.24 3.61
C ARG A 330 -30.39 20.42 3.02
N SER A 331 -29.36 20.18 3.82
CA SER A 331 -27.98 20.42 3.42
C SER A 331 -27.33 19.18 2.83
N GLY A 332 -26.47 19.42 1.85
CA GLY A 332 -25.62 18.39 1.27
C GLY A 332 -24.56 17.89 2.26
N PHE A 333 -23.95 16.74 1.97
CA PHE A 333 -22.84 16.21 2.76
C PHE A 333 -21.60 17.13 2.72
N TYR A 334 -21.36 17.82 1.61
CA TYR A 334 -20.33 18.85 1.50
C TYR A 334 -20.60 20.01 2.48
N GLU A 335 -21.81 20.58 2.46
CA GLU A 335 -22.21 21.67 3.35
C GLU A 335 -22.13 21.25 4.83
N ILE A 336 -22.48 20.00 5.14
CA ILE A 336 -22.37 19.43 6.49
C ILE A 336 -20.90 19.33 6.94
N LEU A 337 -20.00 18.88 6.07
CA LEU A 337 -18.56 18.81 6.35
C LEU A 337 -17.94 20.20 6.50
N GLU A 338 -18.20 21.10 5.54
CA GLU A 338 -17.71 22.49 5.54
C GLU A 338 -18.14 23.20 6.82
N HIS A 339 -19.44 23.19 7.13
CA HIS A 339 -19.97 23.78 8.36
C HIS A 339 -19.39 23.11 9.61
N PHE A 340 -19.17 21.79 9.63
CA PHE A 340 -18.53 21.11 10.76
C PHE A 340 -17.09 21.58 10.97
N VAL A 341 -16.27 21.62 9.91
CA VAL A 341 -14.86 22.04 9.98
C VAL A 341 -14.75 23.50 10.41
N GLU A 342 -15.57 24.39 9.86
CA GLU A 342 -15.56 25.83 10.20
C GLU A 342 -16.08 26.13 11.62
N ASN A 343 -17.10 25.40 12.09
CA ASN A 343 -17.80 25.71 13.35
C ASN A 343 -17.45 24.76 14.51
N ALA A 344 -16.51 23.81 14.32
CA ALA A 344 -16.04 22.92 15.37
C ALA A 344 -15.43 23.70 16.55
N LYS A 345 -16.16 23.70 17.69
CA LYS A 345 -15.67 24.28 18.94
C LYS A 345 -14.68 23.33 19.62
N LEU A 346 -13.41 23.57 19.39
CA LEU A 346 -12.30 22.80 19.95
C LEU A 346 -11.79 23.41 21.26
N SER A 347 -11.36 22.57 22.21
CA SER A 347 -10.49 23.04 23.30
C SER A 347 -9.09 23.33 22.74
N ALA A 348 -8.30 24.17 23.43
CA ALA A 348 -6.95 24.56 23.00
C ALA A 348 -6.04 23.37 22.61
N SER A 349 -6.20 22.22 23.28
CA SER A 349 -5.43 20.99 23.03
C SER A 349 -5.83 20.19 21.78
N TYR A 350 -6.77 20.66 20.94
CA TYR A 350 -7.20 19.94 19.73
C TYR A 350 -7.16 20.80 18.46
N PHE A 351 -7.03 20.15 17.31
CA PHE A 351 -7.25 20.69 15.95
C PHE A 351 -8.09 19.71 15.12
N ILE A 352 -8.84 20.20 14.13
CA ILE A 352 -9.42 19.31 13.10
C ILE A 352 -8.28 18.93 12.14
N ALA A 353 -8.11 17.63 11.90
CA ALA A 353 -7.15 17.11 10.94
C ALA A 353 -7.55 17.51 9.51
N ASP A 354 -6.55 17.65 8.63
CA ASP A 354 -6.80 18.03 7.25
C ASP A 354 -7.81 17.07 6.59
N SER A 355 -8.79 17.67 5.93
CA SER A 355 -9.95 17.02 5.31
C SER A 355 -10.18 17.56 3.89
N GLU A 356 -9.20 18.23 3.28
CA GLU A 356 -9.34 18.87 1.96
C GLU A 356 -9.79 17.88 0.88
N GLU A 357 -9.11 16.74 0.72
CA GLU A 357 -9.50 15.69 -0.23
C GLU A 357 -10.92 15.16 0.03
N MET A 358 -11.28 14.97 1.30
CA MET A 358 -12.63 14.53 1.69
C MET A 358 -13.70 15.52 1.21
N MET A 359 -13.42 16.83 1.31
CA MET A 359 -14.29 17.90 0.80
C MET A 359 -14.31 17.97 -0.72
N LYS A 360 -13.15 17.80 -1.41
CA LYS A 360 -13.08 17.72 -2.89
C LYS A 360 -13.97 16.59 -3.42
N VAL A 361 -13.90 15.41 -2.80
CA VAL A 361 -14.79 14.28 -3.16
C VAL A 361 -16.25 14.60 -2.86
N ALA A 362 -16.54 15.13 -1.66
CA ALA A 362 -17.91 15.44 -1.25
C ALA A 362 -18.59 16.39 -2.25
N ALA A 363 -17.90 17.46 -2.70
CA ALA A 363 -18.42 18.43 -3.65
C ALA A 363 -18.85 17.79 -5.00
N VAL A 364 -18.18 16.73 -5.44
CA VAL A 364 -18.48 16.02 -6.69
C VAL A 364 -19.67 15.08 -6.52
N ILE A 365 -19.72 14.30 -5.44
CA ILE A 365 -20.73 13.25 -5.26
C ILE A 365 -22.04 13.73 -4.62
N ASP A 366 -22.10 14.96 -4.10
CA ASP A 366 -23.24 15.38 -3.27
C ASP A 366 -24.57 15.45 -4.05
N GLN A 367 -24.51 15.77 -5.34
CA GLN A 367 -25.66 15.83 -6.23
C GLN A 367 -26.20 14.45 -6.63
N LEU A 368 -25.49 13.37 -6.27
CA LEU A 368 -25.90 12.00 -6.57
C LEU A 368 -26.88 11.47 -5.51
N PRO A 369 -27.89 10.67 -5.90
CA PRO A 369 -28.88 10.07 -4.99
C PRO A 369 -28.31 8.88 -4.20
N LEU A 370 -27.22 9.13 -3.47
CA LEU A 370 -26.52 8.18 -2.61
C LEU A 370 -26.95 8.34 -1.15
N SER A 371 -26.89 7.26 -0.36
CA SER A 371 -27.10 7.35 1.09
C SER A 371 -25.97 8.14 1.76
N LEU A 372 -26.20 8.63 2.98
CA LEU A 372 -25.16 9.33 3.75
C LEU A 372 -23.96 8.41 4.05
N GLU A 373 -24.22 7.12 4.24
CA GLU A 373 -23.19 6.11 4.48
C GLU A 373 -22.34 5.87 3.23
N ASP A 374 -22.97 5.74 2.06
CA ASP A 374 -22.26 5.66 0.78
C ASP A 374 -21.45 6.93 0.50
N LYS A 375 -22.05 8.12 0.70
CA LYS A 375 -21.34 9.40 0.52
C LYS A 375 -20.10 9.48 1.42
N TYR A 376 -20.24 9.13 2.70
CA TYR A 376 -19.12 9.07 3.63
C TYR A 376 -18.06 8.05 3.16
N LEU A 377 -18.47 6.87 2.68
CA LEU A 377 -17.57 5.83 2.18
C LEU A 377 -16.74 6.29 0.97
N PHE A 378 -17.38 6.91 -0.03
CA PHE A 378 -16.70 7.47 -1.20
C PHE A 378 -15.75 8.61 -0.81
N CYS A 379 -16.15 9.50 0.11
CA CYS A 379 -15.30 10.57 0.63
C CYS A 379 -14.08 10.09 1.44
N ASN A 380 -14.10 8.85 1.96
CA ASN A 380 -12.95 8.21 2.62
C ASN A 380 -12.14 7.32 1.65
N SER A 381 -12.48 7.29 0.36
CA SER A 381 -11.73 6.51 -0.63
C SER A 381 -10.38 7.18 -0.96
N PRO A 382 -9.30 6.42 -1.16
CA PRO A 382 -7.98 6.96 -1.47
C PRO A 382 -7.92 7.36 -2.94
N VAL A 383 -8.42 8.57 -3.23
CA VAL A 383 -8.43 9.18 -4.55
C VAL A 383 -7.63 10.48 -4.49
N ASP A 384 -6.93 10.77 -5.57
CA ASP A 384 -6.21 12.02 -5.80
C ASP A 384 -7.12 12.90 -6.66
N MET A 385 -7.76 13.92 -6.06
CA MET A 385 -8.71 14.78 -6.78
C MET A 385 -8.05 15.86 -7.64
N ASP A 386 -6.73 16.04 -7.55
CA ASP A 386 -5.96 16.94 -8.41
C ASP A 386 -5.53 16.25 -9.73
N ASP A 387 -5.73 14.93 -9.83
CA ASP A 387 -5.55 14.15 -11.06
C ASP A 387 -6.89 13.97 -11.82
N ASP A 388 -7.00 14.62 -12.98
CA ASP A 388 -8.22 14.65 -13.82
C ASP A 388 -8.81 13.26 -14.09
N ILE A 389 -7.96 12.26 -14.32
CA ILE A 389 -8.37 10.88 -14.64
C ILE A 389 -8.90 10.16 -13.38
N SER A 390 -8.24 10.32 -12.23
CA SER A 390 -8.69 9.78 -10.94
C SER A 390 -10.02 10.39 -10.50
N ALA A 391 -10.16 11.71 -10.60
CA ALA A 391 -11.40 12.42 -10.29
C ALA A 391 -12.56 11.98 -11.21
N GLN A 392 -12.30 11.81 -12.52
CA GLN A 392 -13.29 11.27 -13.45
C GLN A 392 -13.67 9.82 -13.14
N GLY A 393 -12.69 8.96 -12.81
CA GLY A 393 -12.94 7.56 -12.44
C GLY A 393 -13.85 7.44 -11.23
N LEU A 394 -13.56 8.20 -10.16
CA LEU A 394 -14.42 8.31 -8.98
C LEU A 394 -15.83 8.76 -9.32
N THR A 395 -15.96 9.82 -10.11
CA THR A 395 -17.26 10.37 -10.54
C THR A 395 -18.08 9.32 -11.28
N GLN A 396 -17.47 8.59 -12.20
CA GLN A 396 -18.14 7.54 -12.98
C GLN A 396 -18.49 6.31 -12.13
N PHE A 397 -17.68 5.95 -11.12
CA PHE A 397 -18.04 4.90 -10.16
C PHE A 397 -19.24 5.31 -9.31
N ALA A 398 -19.21 6.52 -8.74
CA ALA A 398 -20.30 7.05 -7.91
C ALA A 398 -21.61 7.20 -8.71
N GLU A 399 -21.54 7.72 -9.94
CA GLU A 399 -22.70 7.85 -10.83
C GLU A 399 -23.32 6.49 -11.21
N ASN A 400 -22.51 5.51 -11.63
CA ASN A 400 -23.02 4.21 -12.03
C ASN A 400 -23.59 3.44 -10.82
N TYR A 401 -22.97 3.59 -9.65
CA TYR A 401 -23.49 3.05 -8.41
C TYR A 401 -24.85 3.68 -8.06
N ALA A 402 -24.97 5.01 -8.09
CA ALA A 402 -26.22 5.72 -7.85
C ALA A 402 -27.34 5.37 -8.85
N LYS A 403 -27.00 5.11 -10.12
CA LYS A 403 -27.97 4.82 -11.19
C LYS A 403 -28.40 3.36 -11.28
N LYS A 404 -27.50 2.41 -11.00
CA LYS A 404 -27.70 0.97 -11.27
C LYS A 404 -27.55 0.08 -10.03
N GLY A 405 -26.99 0.59 -8.94
CA GLY A 405 -26.53 -0.21 -7.79
C GLY A 405 -25.35 -1.14 -8.09
N ILE A 406 -24.86 -1.18 -9.34
CA ILE A 406 -23.79 -2.06 -9.81
C ILE A 406 -22.89 -1.28 -10.79
N VAL A 407 -21.59 -1.32 -10.53
CA VAL A 407 -20.52 -0.69 -11.31
C VAL A 407 -19.67 -1.79 -11.93
N ARG A 408 -19.88 -2.06 -13.22
CA ARG A 408 -19.03 -3.00 -13.97
C ARG A 408 -17.86 -2.26 -14.59
N LEU A 409 -16.64 -2.75 -14.39
CA LEU A 409 -15.42 -2.12 -14.88
C LEU A 409 -15.44 -1.98 -16.40
N ARG A 410 -15.96 -2.99 -17.12
CA ARG A 410 -16.07 -3.02 -18.59
C ARG A 410 -16.98 -1.94 -19.20
N GLU A 411 -17.81 -1.27 -18.39
CA GLU A 411 -18.70 -0.19 -18.84
C GLU A 411 -18.02 1.19 -18.74
N ILE A 412 -16.83 1.24 -18.13
CA ILE A 412 -16.03 2.43 -17.83
C ILE A 412 -14.65 2.34 -18.49
N PHE A 413 -14.08 1.13 -18.52
CA PHE A 413 -12.78 0.82 -19.09
C PHE A 413 -12.93 -0.18 -20.24
N ILE A 414 -12.51 0.21 -21.44
CA ILE A 414 -12.56 -0.64 -22.63
C ILE A 414 -11.29 -1.52 -22.68
N PRO A 415 -11.39 -2.86 -22.62
CA PRO A 415 -10.22 -3.73 -22.72
C PRO A 415 -9.48 -3.54 -24.06
N GLY A 416 -8.16 -3.36 -23.99
CA GLY A 416 -7.30 -3.17 -25.17
C GLY A 416 -6.71 -1.76 -25.35
N MET A 417 -7.00 -0.81 -24.46
CA MET A 417 -6.40 0.53 -24.50
C MET A 417 -5.02 0.65 -23.82
N LEU A 418 -4.53 -0.41 -23.17
CA LEU A 418 -3.25 -0.42 -22.47
C LEU A 418 -2.11 -0.82 -23.42
N GLU A 419 -1.34 0.16 -23.87
CA GLU A 419 -0.06 -0.04 -24.56
C GLU A 419 1.12 0.38 -23.67
N VAL A 420 2.34 -0.06 -24.01
CA VAL A 420 3.57 0.49 -23.40
C VAL A 420 3.65 1.97 -23.75
N PRO A 421 3.78 2.88 -22.75
CA PRO A 421 3.94 4.31 -23.01
C PRO A 421 5.10 4.59 -23.97
N LYS A 422 4.92 5.56 -24.87
CA LYS A 422 5.98 6.05 -25.78
C LYS A 422 6.49 7.43 -25.36
N SER A 423 5.84 8.07 -24.37
CA SER A 423 6.19 9.39 -23.86
C SER A 423 5.92 9.52 -22.36
N GLN A 424 6.52 10.53 -21.72
CA GLN A 424 6.30 10.84 -20.31
C GLN A 424 4.85 11.24 -19.99
N ASN A 425 4.08 11.71 -20.99
CA ASN A 425 2.66 12.03 -20.80
C ASN A 425 1.82 10.75 -20.78
N GLU A 426 2.06 9.81 -21.71
CA GLU A 426 1.43 8.48 -21.70
C GLU A 426 1.77 7.70 -20.42
N LEU A 427 2.97 7.88 -19.85
CA LEU A 427 3.31 7.30 -18.55
C LEU A 427 2.41 7.85 -17.44
N LYS A 428 2.21 9.18 -17.38
CA LYS A 428 1.32 9.80 -16.40
C LYS A 428 -0.12 9.34 -16.56
N GLU A 429 -0.63 9.29 -17.79
CA GLU A 429 -1.97 8.76 -18.07
C GLU A 429 -2.12 7.31 -17.56
N LEU A 430 -1.10 6.48 -17.73
CA LEU A 430 -1.06 5.10 -17.23
C LEU A 430 -0.96 5.00 -15.70
N GLU A 431 -0.18 5.87 -15.05
CA GLU A 431 -0.13 6.02 -13.59
C GLU A 431 -1.50 6.42 -13.03
N SER A 432 -2.22 7.34 -13.69
CA SER A 432 -3.56 7.75 -13.31
C SER A 432 -4.62 6.66 -13.55
N ILE A 433 -4.54 5.91 -14.65
CA ILE A 433 -5.37 4.71 -14.87
C ILE A 433 -5.10 3.67 -13.76
N HIS A 434 -3.86 3.50 -13.33
CA HIS A 434 -3.52 2.63 -12.20
C HIS A 434 -4.17 3.11 -10.89
N LYS A 435 -4.18 4.42 -10.59
CA LYS A 435 -4.92 4.99 -9.44
C LYS A 435 -6.42 4.67 -9.51
N VAL A 436 -7.06 4.84 -10.68
CA VAL A 436 -8.49 4.52 -10.89
C VAL A 436 -8.79 3.03 -10.66
N LEU A 437 -7.90 2.14 -11.09
CA LEU A 437 -8.04 0.70 -10.86
C LEU A 437 -7.84 0.33 -9.38
N ASP A 438 -6.93 1.02 -8.67
CA ASP A 438 -6.78 0.89 -7.22
C ASP A 438 -8.04 1.35 -6.46
N LEU A 439 -8.65 2.46 -6.88
CA LEU A 439 -9.93 2.94 -6.35
C LEU A 439 -11.06 1.93 -6.56
N TYR A 440 -11.18 1.33 -7.75
CA TYR A 440 -12.17 0.26 -8.00
C TYR A 440 -11.95 -0.94 -7.07
N VAL A 441 -10.70 -1.37 -6.90
CA VAL A 441 -10.34 -2.47 -5.99
C VAL A 441 -10.69 -2.11 -4.54
N TRP A 442 -10.39 -0.88 -4.09
CA TRP A 442 -10.71 -0.42 -2.73
C TRP A 442 -12.22 -0.41 -2.46
N LEU A 443 -13.03 0.01 -3.44
CA LEU A 443 -14.49 -0.01 -3.37
C LEU A 443 -15.05 -1.45 -3.40
N SER A 444 -14.45 -2.34 -4.20
CA SER A 444 -14.91 -3.74 -4.32
C SER A 444 -14.86 -4.53 -3.02
N PHE A 445 -13.90 -4.26 -2.13
CA PHE A 445 -13.84 -4.88 -0.79
C PHE A 445 -14.87 -4.34 0.22
N ARG A 446 -15.56 -3.24 -0.11
CA ARG A 446 -16.55 -2.59 0.78
C ARG A 446 -17.97 -2.75 0.26
N LEU A 447 -18.12 -2.83 -1.06
CA LEU A 447 -19.38 -2.91 -1.79
C LEU A 447 -19.36 -4.12 -2.74
N GLU A 448 -19.05 -5.32 -2.22
CA GLU A 448 -18.83 -6.56 -3.01
C GLU A 448 -19.95 -6.86 -4.00
N SER A 449 -21.22 -6.71 -3.59
CA SER A 449 -22.40 -6.93 -4.44
C SER A 449 -22.51 -5.96 -5.61
N SER A 450 -21.88 -4.81 -5.49
CA SER A 450 -22.04 -3.66 -6.39
C SER A 450 -20.80 -3.39 -7.24
N PHE A 451 -19.65 -3.93 -6.87
CA PHE A 451 -18.39 -3.82 -7.61
C PHE A 451 -17.85 -5.23 -7.94
N PRO A 452 -18.58 -6.01 -8.79
CA PRO A 452 -18.32 -7.43 -8.97
C PRO A 452 -17.06 -7.77 -9.77
N ASP A 453 -16.51 -6.82 -10.55
CA ASP A 453 -15.40 -7.08 -11.48
C ASP A 453 -14.02 -6.97 -10.79
N HIS A 454 -13.93 -7.32 -9.50
CA HIS A 454 -12.71 -7.24 -8.68
C HIS A 454 -11.49 -7.90 -9.35
N GLU A 455 -11.65 -9.14 -9.83
CA GLU A 455 -10.59 -9.90 -10.48
C GLU A 455 -10.10 -9.21 -11.76
N VAL A 456 -11.02 -8.61 -12.53
CA VAL A 456 -10.70 -7.89 -13.77
C VAL A 456 -9.94 -6.61 -13.44
N ALA A 457 -10.39 -5.84 -12.44
CA ALA A 457 -9.71 -4.63 -11.99
C ALA A 457 -8.30 -4.92 -11.47
N SER A 458 -8.13 -5.94 -10.64
CA SER A 458 -6.81 -6.35 -10.14
C SER A 458 -5.89 -6.87 -11.27
N ALA A 459 -6.44 -7.52 -12.30
CA ALA A 459 -5.67 -7.96 -13.46
C ALA A 459 -5.21 -6.77 -14.31
N GLN A 460 -6.11 -5.84 -14.66
CA GLN A 460 -5.77 -4.63 -15.40
C GLN A 460 -4.76 -3.76 -14.62
N LYS A 461 -4.92 -3.64 -13.30
CA LYS A 461 -3.97 -2.90 -12.44
C LYS A 461 -2.55 -3.47 -12.57
N SER A 462 -2.42 -4.80 -12.46
CA SER A 462 -1.12 -5.47 -12.60
C SER A 462 -0.51 -5.30 -13.99
N ILE A 463 -1.33 -5.20 -15.05
CA ILE A 463 -0.85 -4.88 -16.41
C ILE A 463 -0.31 -3.44 -16.43
N CYS A 464 -1.03 -2.46 -15.87
CA CYS A 464 -0.54 -1.09 -15.78
C CYS A 464 0.80 -0.99 -15.04
N SER A 465 0.94 -1.66 -13.89
CA SER A 465 2.21 -1.67 -13.13
C SER A 465 3.38 -2.20 -13.98
N SER A 466 3.20 -3.32 -14.70
CA SER A 466 4.25 -3.87 -15.54
C SER A 466 4.57 -3.02 -16.78
N LEU A 467 3.59 -2.31 -17.34
CA LEU A 467 3.81 -1.37 -18.46
C LEU A 467 4.54 -0.09 -18.00
N ILE A 468 4.28 0.37 -16.77
CA ILE A 468 5.03 1.46 -16.09
C ILE A 468 6.48 1.02 -15.87
N GLU A 469 6.69 -0.17 -15.27
CA GLU A 469 8.03 -0.77 -15.07
C GLU A 469 8.79 -0.89 -16.40
N GLU A 470 8.16 -1.44 -17.44
CA GLU A 470 8.77 -1.59 -18.77
C GLU A 470 9.17 -0.26 -19.42
N PHE A 471 8.38 0.80 -19.25
CA PHE A 471 8.76 2.14 -19.72
C PHE A 471 9.96 2.69 -18.93
N LEU A 472 9.93 2.57 -17.60
CA LEU A 472 11.00 3.05 -16.72
C LEU A 472 12.32 2.27 -16.93
N GLU A 473 12.27 0.97 -17.24
CA GLU A 473 13.46 0.19 -17.60
C GLU A 473 14.02 0.62 -18.97
N ARG A 474 13.16 0.87 -19.96
CA ARG A 474 13.57 1.27 -21.33
C ARG A 474 14.11 2.70 -21.40
N PHE A 475 13.50 3.65 -20.68
CA PHE A 475 13.79 5.08 -20.79
C PHE A 475 14.44 5.70 -19.55
N GLY A 476 14.40 5.06 -18.37
CA GLY A 476 15.05 5.55 -17.14
C GLY A 476 16.58 5.59 -17.20
N LEU A 477 17.19 4.95 -18.20
CA LEU A 477 18.62 5.08 -18.52
C LEU A 477 18.95 6.24 -19.48
N GLU A 478 17.96 6.93 -20.06
CA GLU A 478 18.22 8.24 -20.66
C GLU A 478 18.52 9.25 -19.55
N LYS A 479 19.82 9.41 -19.24
CA LYS A 479 20.34 10.55 -18.48
C LYS A 479 19.63 11.82 -18.96
N PRO A 480 19.20 12.72 -18.06
CA PRO A 480 18.56 13.97 -18.47
C PRO A 480 19.44 14.65 -19.52
N LYS A 481 18.89 14.85 -20.71
CA LYS A 481 19.60 15.46 -21.85
C LYS A 481 19.88 16.92 -21.53
N PHE A 482 20.93 17.16 -20.73
CA PHE A 482 21.52 18.46 -20.54
C PHE A 482 21.81 19.03 -21.92
N ASN A 483 21.04 20.05 -22.30
CA ASN A 483 21.10 20.58 -23.65
C ASN A 483 22.37 21.43 -23.79
N ILE A 484 23.48 20.76 -24.11
CA ILE A 484 24.82 21.35 -24.23
C ILE A 484 24.83 22.48 -25.28
N GLN A 485 23.95 22.46 -26.29
CA GLN A 485 23.79 23.57 -27.24
C GLN A 485 23.23 24.84 -26.58
N LYS A 486 22.38 24.71 -25.56
CA LYS A 486 21.89 25.84 -24.76
C LYS A 486 22.99 26.42 -23.86
N LEU A 487 23.89 25.58 -23.33
CA LEU A 487 25.08 26.02 -22.60
C LEU A 487 26.13 26.67 -23.51
N HIS A 488 26.39 26.14 -24.72
CA HIS A 488 27.29 26.76 -25.69
C HIS A 488 26.79 28.13 -26.13
N SER A 489 25.51 28.26 -26.52
CA SER A 489 24.92 29.55 -26.92
C SER A 489 24.85 30.58 -25.77
N LEU A 490 24.67 30.14 -24.52
CA LEU A 490 24.86 31.00 -23.33
C LEU A 490 26.32 31.40 -23.14
N SER A 491 27.28 30.48 -23.29
CA SER A 491 28.71 30.78 -23.16
C SER A 491 29.22 31.75 -24.23
N GLU A 492 28.71 31.68 -25.46
CA GLU A 492 29.01 32.63 -26.53
C GLU A 492 28.38 34.00 -26.27
N ARG A 493 27.14 34.06 -25.77
CA ARG A 493 26.52 35.33 -25.34
C ARG A 493 27.32 36.00 -24.21
N VAL A 494 27.77 35.23 -23.22
CA VAL A 494 28.60 35.73 -22.12
C VAL A 494 29.97 36.19 -22.61
N ARG A 495 30.64 35.45 -23.51
CA ARG A 495 31.90 35.90 -24.15
C ARG A 495 31.72 37.19 -24.97
N ARG A 496 30.65 37.30 -25.77
CA ARG A 496 30.35 38.52 -26.55
C ARG A 496 29.99 39.73 -25.66
N SER A 497 29.40 39.51 -24.48
CA SER A 497 29.13 40.60 -23.52
C SER A 497 30.40 41.13 -22.83
N ARG A 498 31.37 40.25 -22.50
CA ARG A 498 32.63 40.63 -21.84
C ARG A 498 33.61 41.39 -22.75
N HIS A 499 33.46 41.32 -24.07
CA HIS A 499 34.24 42.14 -25.02
C HIS A 499 33.62 43.50 -25.35
N ARG A 500 32.49 43.89 -24.70
CA ARG A 500 31.87 45.22 -24.84
C ARG A 500 31.89 46.04 -23.55
N SER A 501 32.61 45.59 -22.52
CA SER A 501 32.63 46.20 -21.19
C SER A 501 34.02 46.14 -20.55
N SER A 502 34.97 46.82 -21.19
CA SER A 502 36.23 47.30 -20.60
C SER A 502 36.59 48.59 -21.38
N PRO A 503 37.12 49.63 -20.71
CA PRO A 503 36.99 51.02 -21.13
C PRO A 503 37.77 51.38 -22.41
#